data_AF-A0A378U0T0-F1
#
_entry.id   AF-A0A378U0T0-F1
#
_cell.length_a   1.000
_cell.length_b   1.000
_cell.length_c   1.000
_cell.angle_alpha   90.00
_cell.angle_beta   90.00
_cell.angle_gamma   90.00
#
_symmetry.space_group_name_H-M   'P 1'
#
loop_
_entity.id
_entity.type
_entity.pdbx_description
1 polymer ?
#
loop_
_entity_poly.entity_id
_entity_poly.type
_entity_poly.pdbx_seq_one_letter_code
_entity_poly.pdbx_strand_id
1 'polypeptide(L)'
;MKASSRQLGFTLVEMMVTVAIIAILASIALPSYTKYIEKGDLVNARSKMASVADLIKTELVKEPSYLQNKTEATLNTEIANMIDGDLKAKYTFTTEFIRQGKKDKGYPVGIRIYAEPKKSGYSYTAWVSSQGASYSCMDGTRDENIAAAKAFQTSAPCK
;
A
#
# COMPACT_ATOMS: atom_id res chain seq x y z
N MET A 1 3.73 -39.90 58.37
CA MET A 1 4.85 -39.75 57.41
C MET A 1 4.39 -38.81 56.31
N LYS A 2 5.09 -37.69 56.10
CA LYS A 2 4.70 -36.67 55.12
C LYS A 2 5.26 -37.10 53.75
N ALA A 3 4.39 -37.45 52.80
CA ALA A 3 4.81 -37.82 51.46
C ALA A 3 5.42 -36.60 50.77
N SER A 4 6.68 -36.70 50.33
CA SER A 4 7.33 -35.67 49.51
C SER A 4 6.79 -35.77 48.09
N SER A 5 6.03 -34.77 47.66
CA SER A 5 5.61 -34.64 46.26
C SER A 5 6.84 -34.41 45.39
N ARG A 6 7.13 -35.33 44.45
CA ARG A 6 8.15 -35.09 43.42
C ARG A 6 7.78 -33.81 42.66
N GLN A 7 8.64 -32.79 42.70
CA GLN A 7 8.50 -31.63 41.83
C GLN A 7 8.68 -32.10 40.37
N LEU A 8 7.59 -32.14 39.63
CA LEU A 8 7.58 -32.27 38.17
C LEU A 8 7.85 -30.88 37.59
N GLY A 9 9.13 -30.50 37.52
CA GLY A 9 9.58 -29.25 36.91
C GLY A 9 10.11 -29.48 35.50
N PHE A 10 10.08 -28.44 34.67
CA PHE A 10 10.72 -28.43 33.36
C PHE A 10 12.25 -28.42 33.51
N THR A 11 12.93 -29.17 32.66
CA THR A 11 14.39 -29.17 32.57
C THR A 11 14.88 -27.98 31.76
N LEU A 12 16.13 -27.56 32.02
CA LEU A 12 16.78 -26.50 31.25
C LEU A 12 16.94 -26.89 29.77
N VAL A 13 17.16 -28.17 29.50
CA VAL A 13 17.27 -28.73 28.15
C VAL A 13 15.95 -28.61 27.40
N GLU A 14 14.81 -28.92 28.03
CA GLU A 14 13.49 -28.75 27.41
C GLU A 14 13.22 -27.29 27.03
N MET A 15 13.65 -26.35 27.87
CA MET A 15 13.52 -24.92 27.54
C MET A 15 14.43 -24.51 26.37
N MET A 16 15.67 -25.01 26.29
CA MET A 16 16.56 -24.73 25.15
C MET A 16 15.97 -25.23 23.83
N VAL A 17 15.44 -26.46 23.83
CA VAL A 17 14.82 -27.05 22.63
C VAL A 17 13.55 -26.28 22.25
N THR A 18 12.71 -25.92 23.23
CA THR A 18 11.47 -25.16 22.99
C THR A 18 11.77 -23.79 22.36
N VAL A 19 12.75 -23.05 22.90
CA VAL A 19 13.14 -21.74 22.35
C VAL A 19 13.71 -21.89 20.93
N ALA A 20 14.50 -22.92 20.67
CA ALA A 20 15.04 -23.18 19.34
C ALA A 20 13.93 -23.44 18.31
N ILE A 21 12.91 -24.23 18.66
CA ILE A 21 11.76 -24.48 17.78
C ILE A 21 10.98 -23.18 17.52
N ILE A 22 10.71 -22.38 18.55
CA ILE A 22 10.00 -21.09 18.40
C ILE A 22 10.79 -20.14 17.49
N ALA A 23 12.11 -20.08 17.62
CA ALA A 23 12.95 -19.23 16.78
C ALA A 23 12.84 -19.60 15.28
N ILE A 24 12.87 -20.91 14.97
CA ILE A 24 12.71 -21.40 13.59
C ILE A 24 11.33 -21.02 13.05
N LEU A 25 10.27 -21.26 13.81
CA LEU A 25 8.90 -20.93 13.38
C LEU A 25 8.70 -19.42 13.18
N ALA A 26 9.22 -18.60 14.10
CA ALA A 26 9.10 -17.14 14.05
C ALA A 26 9.76 -16.57 12.79
N SER A 27 10.87 -17.14 12.32
CA SER A 27 11.58 -16.69 11.12
C SER A 27 10.73 -16.74 9.84
N ILE A 28 9.76 -17.68 9.77
CA ILE A 28 8.85 -17.85 8.64
C ILE A 28 7.52 -17.13 8.90
N ALA A 29 7.00 -17.27 10.12
CA ALA A 29 5.67 -16.76 10.47
C ALA A 29 5.62 -15.23 10.47
N LEU A 30 6.66 -14.56 10.97
CA LEU A 30 6.68 -13.09 11.06
C LEU A 30 6.60 -12.41 9.68
N PRO A 31 7.45 -12.70 8.68
CA PRO A 31 7.32 -12.07 7.36
C PRO A 31 6.03 -12.46 6.64
N SER A 32 5.53 -13.69 6.83
CA SER A 32 4.24 -14.08 6.24
C SER A 32 3.07 -13.30 6.83
N TYR A 33 3.07 -13.08 8.15
CA TYR A 33 2.00 -12.34 8.82
C TYR A 33 2.04 -10.85 8.45
N THR A 34 3.22 -10.24 8.34
CA THR A 34 3.32 -8.84 7.89
C THR A 34 2.78 -8.66 6.47
N LYS A 35 3.04 -9.59 5.55
CA LYS A 35 2.48 -9.57 4.20
C LYS A 35 0.96 -9.71 4.18
N TYR A 36 0.40 -10.53 5.07
CA TYR A 36 -1.05 -10.67 5.20
C TYR A 36 -1.72 -9.36 5.62
N ILE A 37 -1.18 -8.71 6.67
CA ILE A 37 -1.69 -7.41 7.13
C ILE A 37 -1.52 -6.34 6.07
N GLU A 38 -0.35 -6.30 5.42
CA GLU A 38 -0.07 -5.36 4.33
C GLU A 38 -1.07 -5.50 3.18
N LYS A 39 -1.44 -6.72 2.80
CA LYS A 39 -2.44 -6.95 1.75
C LYS A 39 -3.79 -6.31 2.12
N GLY A 40 -4.22 -6.43 3.37
CA GLY A 40 -5.42 -5.76 3.86
C GLY A 40 -5.32 -4.23 3.82
N ASP A 41 -4.20 -3.70 4.29
CA ASP A 41 -3.91 -2.26 4.25
C ASP A 41 -3.91 -1.72 2.80
N LEU A 42 -3.33 -2.47 1.85
CA LEU A 42 -3.30 -2.12 0.44
C LEU A 42 -4.69 -2.11 -0.19
N VAL A 43 -5.54 -3.09 0.13
CA VAL A 43 -6.93 -3.13 -0.34
C VAL A 43 -7.70 -1.91 0.16
N ASN A 44 -7.52 -1.53 1.43
CA ASN A 44 -8.11 -0.33 2.00
C ASN A 44 -7.59 0.94 1.31
N ALA A 45 -6.27 1.05 1.12
CA ALA A 45 -5.65 2.16 0.40
C ALA A 45 -6.21 2.28 -1.03
N ARG A 46 -6.28 1.18 -1.77
CA ARG A 46 -6.80 1.13 -3.13
C ARG A 46 -8.27 1.54 -3.21
N SER A 47 -9.10 1.06 -2.29
CA SER A 47 -10.52 1.45 -2.20
C SER A 47 -10.68 2.96 -1.96
N LYS A 48 -9.87 3.51 -1.04
CA LYS A 48 -9.91 4.95 -0.75
C LYS A 48 -9.41 5.78 -1.93
N MET A 49 -8.32 5.37 -2.57
CA MET A 49 -7.82 6.04 -3.77
C MET A 49 -8.84 6.02 -4.90
N ALA A 50 -9.54 4.89 -5.12
CA ALA A 50 -10.60 4.79 -6.13
C ALA A 50 -11.75 5.75 -5.83
N SER A 51 -12.19 5.81 -4.56
CA SER A 51 -13.22 6.75 -4.13
C SER A 51 -12.83 8.21 -4.38
N VAL A 52 -11.57 8.57 -4.08
CA VAL A 52 -11.05 9.91 -4.37
C VAL A 52 -10.98 10.17 -5.88
N ALA A 53 -10.56 9.19 -6.67
CA ALA A 53 -10.51 9.31 -8.12
C ALA A 53 -11.91 9.53 -8.74
N ASP A 54 -12.95 8.91 -8.17
CA ASP A 54 -14.35 9.10 -8.57
C ASP A 54 -14.89 10.49 -8.19
N LEU A 55 -14.50 11.02 -7.03
CA LEU A 55 -14.82 12.41 -6.66
C LEU A 55 -14.22 13.40 -7.67
N ILE A 56 -12.93 13.23 -8.00
CA ILE A 56 -12.25 14.10 -8.98
C ILE A 56 -12.88 13.96 -10.37
N LYS A 57 -13.28 12.74 -10.77
CA LYS A 57 -14.03 12.51 -12.01
C LYS A 57 -15.35 13.28 -12.01
N THR A 58 -16.06 13.28 -10.89
CA THR A 58 -17.33 14.00 -10.75
C THR A 58 -17.13 15.51 -10.87
N GLU A 59 -16.09 16.07 -10.25
CA GLU A 59 -15.77 17.49 -10.39
C GLU A 59 -15.37 17.87 -11.81
N LEU A 60 -14.61 17.02 -12.51
CA LEU A 60 -14.29 17.21 -13.93
C LEU A 60 -15.50 17.23 -14.86
N VAL A 61 -16.55 16.46 -14.52
CA VAL A 61 -17.81 16.46 -15.28
C VAL A 61 -18.58 17.76 -15.05
N LYS A 62 -18.57 18.29 -13.82
CA LYS A 62 -19.23 19.58 -13.49
C LYS A 62 -18.48 20.76 -14.08
N GLU A 63 -17.16 20.78 -13.93
CA GLU A 63 -16.27 21.83 -14.38
C GLU A 63 -15.07 21.21 -15.13
N PRO A 64 -15.07 21.23 -16.47
CA PRO A 64 -13.97 20.65 -17.24
C PRO A 64 -12.61 21.26 -16.90
N SER A 65 -12.57 22.53 -16.48
CA SER A 65 -11.36 23.27 -16.10
C SER A 65 -10.84 23.01 -14.68
N TYR A 66 -11.51 22.17 -13.89
CA TYR A 66 -11.21 21.95 -12.47
C TYR A 66 -9.72 21.63 -12.18
N LEU A 67 -9.06 20.89 -13.06
CA LEU A 67 -7.64 20.53 -12.91
C LEU A 67 -6.66 21.54 -13.53
N GLN A 68 -7.11 22.47 -14.37
CA GLN A 68 -6.22 23.40 -15.09
C GLN A 68 -5.45 24.33 -14.14
N ASN A 69 -6.07 24.74 -13.04
CA ASN A 69 -5.49 25.66 -12.07
C ASN A 69 -4.76 24.93 -10.91
N LYS A 70 -4.67 23.60 -10.96
CA LYS A 70 -4.03 22.79 -9.93
C LYS A 70 -2.66 22.28 -10.40
N THR A 71 -1.73 22.19 -9.45
CA THR A 71 -0.46 21.49 -9.66
C THR A 71 -0.54 20.08 -9.06
N GLU A 72 0.32 19.18 -9.51
CA GLU A 72 0.41 17.82 -8.94
C GLU A 72 0.76 17.87 -7.45
N ALA A 73 1.61 18.80 -7.03
CA ALA A 73 1.95 18.98 -5.61
C ALA A 73 0.75 19.44 -4.76
N THR A 74 -0.04 20.38 -5.26
CA THR A 74 -1.27 20.83 -4.57
C THR A 74 -2.27 19.68 -4.47
N LEU A 75 -2.46 18.93 -5.55
CA LEU A 75 -3.39 17.82 -5.60
C LEU A 75 -2.93 16.65 -4.71
N ASN A 76 -1.62 16.36 -4.65
CA ASN A 76 -1.05 15.38 -3.72
C ASN A 76 -1.42 15.69 -2.28
N THR A 77 -1.33 16.97 -1.90
CA THR A 77 -1.67 17.41 -0.54
C THR A 77 -3.17 17.28 -0.27
N GLU A 78 -4.01 17.68 -1.23
CA GLU A 78 -5.47 17.59 -1.14
C GLU A 78 -5.94 16.13 -1.04
N ILE A 79 -5.45 15.26 -1.92
CA ILE A 79 -5.77 13.83 -1.92
C ILE A 79 -5.24 13.16 -0.66
N ALA A 80 -4.00 13.45 -0.25
CA ALA A 80 -3.47 12.95 1.01
C ALA A 80 -4.37 13.37 2.17
N ASN A 81 -4.97 14.57 2.17
CA ASN A 81 -5.89 15.01 3.22
C ASN A 81 -7.22 14.26 3.25
N MET A 82 -7.72 13.75 2.12
CA MET A 82 -8.94 12.95 2.02
C MET A 82 -8.78 11.49 2.47
N ILE A 83 -7.54 11.02 2.60
CA ILE A 83 -7.22 9.64 3.00
C ILE A 83 -7.10 9.55 4.53
N ASP A 84 -7.48 8.42 5.10
CA ASP A 84 -7.44 8.17 6.55
C ASP A 84 -6.01 8.23 7.11
N GLY A 85 -5.85 8.78 8.33
CA GLY A 85 -4.54 9.01 8.94
C GLY A 85 -3.68 7.75 9.11
N ASP A 86 -4.31 6.61 9.42
CA ASP A 86 -3.62 5.31 9.50
C ASP A 86 -2.98 4.91 8.16
N LEU A 87 -3.67 5.12 7.05
CA LEU A 87 -3.14 4.83 5.72
C LEU A 87 -2.00 5.79 5.35
N LYS A 88 -2.05 7.07 5.75
CA LYS A 88 -0.94 8.02 5.56
C LYS A 88 0.33 7.66 6.34
N ALA A 89 0.18 6.97 7.47
CA ALA A 89 1.31 6.48 8.24
C ALA A 89 2.01 5.31 7.51
N LYS A 90 1.25 4.54 6.73
CA LYS A 90 1.69 3.31 6.05
C LYS A 90 2.11 3.54 4.59
N TYR A 91 1.50 4.50 3.90
CA TYR A 91 1.72 4.80 2.48
C TYR A 91 1.85 6.30 2.23
N THR A 92 2.66 6.64 1.22
CA THR A 92 2.70 7.95 0.59
C THR A 92 1.87 7.90 -0.68
N PHE A 93 0.95 8.84 -0.85
CA PHE A 93 0.09 8.92 -2.02
C PHE A 93 0.60 10.00 -2.96
N THR A 94 0.88 9.61 -4.20
CA THR A 94 1.36 10.53 -5.23
C THR A 94 0.42 10.48 -6.42
N THR A 95 0.19 11.65 -6.99
CA THR A 95 -0.76 11.89 -8.06
C THR A 95 -0.03 12.43 -9.27
N GLU A 96 -0.40 11.92 -10.43
CA GLU A 96 0.05 12.41 -11.73
C GLU A 96 -1.17 12.72 -12.58
N PHE A 97 -1.13 13.82 -13.34
CA PHE A 97 -2.23 14.11 -14.26
C PHE A 97 -2.16 13.25 -15.50
N ILE A 98 -3.32 12.82 -15.96
CA ILE A 98 -3.50 12.29 -17.30
C ILE A 98 -3.72 13.49 -18.21
N ARG A 99 -2.75 13.75 -19.09
CA ARG A 99 -2.79 14.89 -20.01
C ARG A 99 -3.13 14.46 -21.42
N GLN A 100 -4.02 15.21 -22.06
CA GLN A 100 -4.27 15.14 -23.49
C GLN A 100 -3.31 16.09 -24.22
N GLY A 101 -2.60 15.61 -25.24
CA GLY A 101 -1.63 16.39 -25.98
C GLY A 101 -0.20 16.25 -25.45
N LYS A 102 0.55 17.36 -25.32
CA LYS A 102 1.96 17.32 -24.89
C LYS A 102 2.09 16.89 -23.42
N LYS A 103 3.13 16.09 -23.12
CA LYS A 103 3.37 15.50 -21.79
C LYS A 103 3.36 16.52 -20.63
N ASP A 104 3.88 17.73 -20.86
CA ASP A 104 4.03 18.74 -19.79
C ASP A 104 3.13 19.98 -19.96
N LYS A 105 2.46 20.12 -21.10
CA LYS A 105 1.64 21.30 -21.45
C LYS A 105 0.23 20.93 -21.94
N GLY A 106 -0.08 19.64 -21.93
CA GLY A 106 -1.37 19.11 -22.34
C GLY A 106 -2.45 19.37 -21.31
N TYR A 107 -3.69 19.30 -21.77
CA TYR A 107 -4.87 19.52 -20.95
C TYR A 107 -5.05 18.38 -19.95
N PRO A 108 -5.14 18.62 -18.64
CA PRO A 108 -5.41 17.56 -17.67
C PRO A 108 -6.85 17.05 -17.81
N VAL A 109 -7.00 15.82 -18.29
CA VAL A 109 -8.30 15.14 -18.49
C VAL A 109 -8.62 14.13 -17.39
N GLY A 110 -7.74 13.98 -16.41
CA GLY A 110 -7.91 13.03 -15.32
C GLY A 110 -6.66 12.93 -14.46
N ILE A 111 -6.69 11.99 -13.52
CA ILE A 111 -5.60 11.76 -12.58
C ILE A 111 -5.30 10.27 -12.46
N ARG A 112 -4.06 9.98 -12.08
CA ARG A 112 -3.64 8.68 -11.56
C ARG A 112 -3.06 8.89 -10.18
N ILE A 113 -3.38 8.00 -9.25
CA ILE A 113 -2.88 8.03 -7.89
C ILE A 113 -2.17 6.70 -7.65
N TYR A 114 -0.96 6.72 -7.11
CA TYR A 114 -0.28 5.52 -6.65
C TYR A 114 0.11 5.63 -5.17
N ALA A 115 0.07 4.50 -4.48
CA ALA A 115 0.41 4.38 -3.07
C ALA A 115 1.78 3.75 -2.89
N GLU A 116 2.79 4.54 -2.54
CA GLU A 116 4.14 4.05 -2.23
C GLU A 116 4.22 3.61 -0.76
N PRO A 117 4.64 2.37 -0.45
CA PRO A 117 4.72 1.91 0.93
C PRO A 117 5.78 2.68 1.72
N LYS A 118 5.40 3.32 2.83
CA LYS A 118 6.30 4.05 3.74
C LYS A 118 6.78 3.19 4.91
N LYS A 119 5.94 2.28 5.38
CA LYS A 119 6.23 1.41 6.54
C LYS A 119 7.30 0.37 6.19
N SER A 120 8.25 0.14 7.11
CA SER A 120 9.27 -0.90 6.94
C SER A 120 8.65 -2.29 6.84
N GLY A 121 9.19 -3.13 5.96
CA GLY A 121 8.66 -4.46 5.62
C GLY A 121 7.54 -4.47 4.58
N TYR A 122 6.95 -3.32 4.26
CA TYR A 122 5.93 -3.21 3.23
C TYR A 122 6.61 -3.18 1.85
N SER A 123 6.09 -3.94 0.88
CA SER A 123 6.56 -4.03 -0.50
C SER A 123 5.47 -3.94 -1.55
N TYR A 124 4.20 -3.97 -1.16
CA TYR A 124 3.06 -3.90 -2.06
C TYR A 124 2.68 -2.45 -2.33
N THR A 125 2.31 -2.18 -3.56
CA THR A 125 1.81 -0.88 -4.00
C THR A 125 0.60 -1.09 -4.89
N ALA A 126 -0.16 -0.03 -5.11
CA ALA A 126 -1.28 -0.02 -6.01
C ALA A 126 -1.37 1.33 -6.67
N TRP A 127 -1.92 1.36 -7.88
CA TRP A 127 -2.27 2.59 -8.56
C TRP A 127 -3.69 2.52 -9.09
N VAL A 128 -4.35 3.66 -9.11
CA VAL A 128 -5.70 3.83 -9.64
C VAL A 128 -5.78 5.07 -10.52
N SER A 129 -6.84 5.19 -11.29
CA SER A 129 -7.10 6.33 -12.14
C SER A 129 -8.54 6.76 -12.06
N SER A 130 -8.80 8.07 -12.24
CA SER A 130 -10.14 8.63 -12.44
C SER A 130 -10.82 8.12 -13.72
N GLN A 131 -10.09 7.42 -14.60
CA GLN A 131 -10.63 6.76 -15.80
C GLN A 131 -11.04 5.30 -15.56
N GLY A 132 -10.94 4.80 -14.32
CA GLY A 132 -11.39 3.46 -13.93
C GLY A 132 -10.30 2.39 -13.93
N ALA A 133 -9.07 2.71 -14.33
CA ALA A 133 -7.94 1.81 -14.18
C ALA A 133 -7.59 1.62 -12.69
N SER A 134 -7.29 0.39 -12.28
CA SER A 134 -7.02 0.05 -10.89
C SER A 134 -6.17 -1.21 -10.88
N TYR A 135 -4.96 -1.15 -10.33
CA TYR A 135 -3.98 -2.24 -10.34
C TYR A 135 -3.22 -2.30 -9.02
N SER A 136 -2.88 -3.53 -8.60
CA SER A 136 -2.09 -3.82 -7.41
C SER A 136 -0.80 -4.51 -7.86
N CYS A 137 0.35 -3.98 -7.44
CA CYS A 137 1.67 -4.51 -7.78
C CYS A 137 2.24 -5.22 -6.55
N MET A 138 2.25 -6.55 -6.61
CA MET A 138 2.55 -7.42 -5.47
C MET A 138 3.52 -8.56 -5.80
N ASP A 139 3.74 -8.84 -7.09
CA ASP A 139 4.44 -10.05 -7.54
C ASP A 139 5.95 -9.86 -7.70
N GLY A 140 6.47 -8.64 -7.52
CA GLY A 140 7.90 -8.32 -7.56
C GLY A 140 8.49 -7.96 -6.18
N THR A 141 9.76 -7.59 -6.19
CA THR A 141 10.43 -6.93 -5.05
C THR A 141 9.80 -5.57 -4.76
N ARG A 142 10.11 -4.99 -3.59
CA ARG A 142 9.62 -3.66 -3.21
C ARG A 142 9.91 -2.61 -4.29
N ASP A 143 11.13 -2.59 -4.81
CA ASP A 143 11.54 -1.57 -5.77
C ASP A 143 10.92 -1.82 -7.15
N GLU A 144 10.81 -3.08 -7.58
CA GLU A 144 10.10 -3.43 -8.83
C GLU A 144 8.62 -3.06 -8.77
N ASN A 145 7.96 -3.35 -7.64
CA ASN A 145 6.56 -3.00 -7.45
C ASN A 145 6.36 -1.47 -7.49
N ILE A 146 7.20 -0.70 -6.77
CA ILE A 146 7.16 0.77 -6.77
C ILE A 146 7.41 1.33 -8.18
N ALA A 147 8.44 0.84 -8.87
CA ALA A 147 8.76 1.27 -10.23
C ALA A 147 7.60 0.98 -11.20
N ALA A 148 6.98 -0.20 -11.10
CA ALA A 148 5.85 -0.60 -11.93
C ALA A 148 4.60 0.26 -11.68
N ALA A 149 4.27 0.54 -10.41
CA ALA A 149 3.14 1.40 -10.08
C ALA A 149 3.36 2.86 -10.51
N LYS A 150 4.57 3.39 -10.32
CA LYS A 150 4.94 4.73 -10.78
C LYS A 150 4.91 4.86 -12.30
N ALA A 151 5.23 3.78 -13.02
CA ALA A 151 5.08 3.72 -14.47
C ALA A 151 3.64 3.40 -14.93
N PHE A 152 2.70 3.21 -14.01
CA PHE A 152 1.31 2.81 -14.27
C PHE A 152 1.19 1.56 -15.16
N GLN A 153 2.02 0.55 -14.89
CA GLN A 153 2.01 -0.70 -15.63
C GLN A 153 0.69 -1.46 -15.38
N THR A 154 0.17 -2.07 -16.45
CA THR A 154 -1.06 -2.88 -16.45
C THR A 154 -0.73 -4.38 -16.55
N SER A 155 0.52 -4.73 -16.31
CA SER A 155 1.08 -6.07 -16.43
C SER A 155 2.04 -6.33 -15.27
N ALA A 156 2.53 -7.58 -15.16
CA ALA A 156 3.46 -8.00 -14.11
C ALA A 156 4.57 -6.94 -13.86
N PRO A 157 4.80 -6.56 -12.59
CA PRO A 157 4.28 -7.16 -11.35
C PRO A 157 2.88 -6.69 -10.91
N CYS A 158 2.20 -5.87 -11.71
CA CYS A 158 0.88 -5.31 -11.43
C CYS A 158 -0.27 -6.16 -12.03
N LYS A 159 -1.38 -6.28 -11.29
CA LYS A 159 -2.61 -6.98 -11.70
C LYS A 159 -3.88 -6.41 -11.05
#